data_AF-A0A1H3IHX7-F1
#
_entry.id   AF-A0A1H3IHX7-F1
#
_cell.length_a   1.000
_cell.length_b   1.000
_cell.length_c   1.000
_cell.angle_alpha   90.00
_cell.angle_beta   90.00
_cell.angle_gamma   90.00
#
_symmetry.space_group_name_H-M   'P 1'
#
loop_
_entity.id
_entity.type
_entity.pdbx_description
1 polymer ?
#
loop_
_entity_poly.entity_id
_entity_poly.type
_entity_poly.pdbx_seq_one_letter_code
_entity_poly.pdbx_strand_id
1 'polypeptide(L)'
;MRKKKIDEISLGAKDLAATAIELLEFFNSSGKTGSPSFDVAKAIHGTDISYADCVSRIASMAEIADKFGSSKHFLMVPGNRIAQLKQRIDETQSHLNTLGGHFRQVISAGGGFLQFNYDNFHLQTTNGQNHDFRTSFKSFSDSTETLLDAFYSVLTVLRPTRSTYSFQAAANALSTIVESSSEQLHKLHEENAALRQAVAAASDQVSAAKTQAKSAKEAAAETILSRDEGAKDRNTIAEYLADATEKKAAIESAHTEASSLKKEVEEYRVKFESFDQQLEKRNKDFEQGKVNQEQLFAHFEGQKQTAKSLLEQIEGLLPGATSAGLATAYSSRRVKAEDSAKLYSKAFFLGLVVLVVLAAATVTQTISLWPFYWDVIKIESAKEYLDKIVFKLPLVIPVLWAILTVSKRRSEMQRLAEEYAHKEALAQSYQGFKKQVVELGKGDDVLLQSLLEVMLKAISNNAAQTLEGKHGEKMPVLEVIEEAVKKAVGN
;
A
#
# COMPACT_ATOMS: atom_id res chain seq x y z
N MET A 1 22.99 61.56 -117.59
CA MET A 1 21.73 60.83 -117.26
C MET A 1 21.86 59.31 -117.38
N ARG A 2 22.28 58.72 -118.53
CA ARG A 2 22.38 57.26 -118.68
C ARG A 2 23.44 56.59 -117.80
N LYS A 3 24.63 57.19 -117.67
CA LYS A 3 25.69 56.68 -116.77
C LYS A 3 25.20 56.57 -115.31
N LYS A 4 24.59 57.62 -114.78
CA LYS A 4 23.95 57.62 -113.45
C LYS A 4 22.94 56.47 -113.27
N LYS A 5 22.08 56.23 -114.26
CA LYS A 5 21.11 55.10 -114.22
C LYS A 5 21.78 53.73 -114.26
N ILE A 6 22.96 53.62 -114.86
CA ILE A 6 23.75 52.39 -114.86
C ILE A 6 24.42 52.19 -113.49
N ASP A 7 24.95 53.25 -112.89
CA ASP A 7 25.51 53.20 -111.54
C ASP A 7 24.43 52.81 -110.50
N GLU A 8 23.18 53.28 -110.69
CA GLU A 8 22.00 52.87 -109.88
C GLU A 8 21.66 51.38 -110.05
N ILE A 9 21.91 50.78 -111.21
CA ILE A 9 21.76 49.33 -111.44
C ILE A 9 22.85 48.57 -110.70
N SER A 10 24.10 49.03 -110.77
CA SER A 10 25.22 48.41 -110.04
C SER A 10 24.97 48.40 -108.53
N LEU A 11 24.50 49.52 -107.97
CA LEU A 11 24.15 49.61 -106.55
C LEU A 11 22.98 48.68 -106.19
N GLY A 12 21.88 48.75 -106.94
CA GLY A 12 20.71 47.90 -106.66
C GLY A 12 21.00 46.41 -106.79
N ALA A 13 21.86 46.01 -107.73
CA ALA A 13 22.29 44.61 -107.86
C ALA A 13 23.15 44.16 -106.67
N LYS A 14 24.02 45.03 -106.13
CA LYS A 14 24.79 44.75 -104.92
C LYS A 14 23.90 44.59 -103.69
N ASP A 15 22.93 45.49 -103.50
CA ASP A 15 21.98 45.42 -102.37
C ASP A 15 21.15 44.12 -102.44
N LEU A 16 20.73 43.73 -103.65
CA LEU A 16 20.03 42.48 -103.90
C LEU A 16 20.88 41.25 -103.57
N ALA A 17 22.14 41.24 -104.01
CA ALA A 17 23.07 40.15 -103.69
C ALA A 17 23.34 40.05 -102.19
N ALA A 18 23.55 41.19 -101.50
CA ALA A 18 23.77 41.22 -100.06
C ALA A 18 22.56 40.66 -99.31
N THR A 19 21.34 41.07 -99.68
CA THR A 19 20.11 40.54 -99.08
C THR A 19 19.95 39.04 -99.32
N ALA A 20 20.31 38.56 -100.52
CA ALA A 20 20.19 37.15 -100.89
C ALA A 20 21.17 36.28 -100.09
N ILE A 21 22.39 36.79 -99.86
CA ILE A 21 23.41 36.15 -99.03
C ILE A 21 22.99 36.16 -97.55
N GLU A 22 22.46 37.27 -97.03
CA GLU A 22 22.00 37.34 -95.64
C GLU A 22 20.88 36.32 -95.35
N LEU A 23 19.95 36.15 -96.30
CA LEU A 23 18.88 35.15 -96.15
C LEU A 23 19.41 33.72 -96.30
N LEU A 24 20.40 33.48 -97.16
CA LEU A 24 21.12 32.21 -97.25
C LEU A 24 21.83 31.86 -95.94
N GLU A 25 22.52 32.81 -95.33
CA GLU A 25 23.16 32.63 -94.01
C GLU A 25 22.12 32.33 -92.93
N PHE A 26 20.98 33.00 -92.96
CA PHE A 26 19.88 32.72 -92.04
C PHE A 26 19.34 31.29 -92.20
N PHE A 27 19.16 30.79 -93.44
CA PHE A 27 18.76 29.41 -93.71
C PHE A 27 19.80 28.36 -93.33
N ASN A 28 21.09 28.73 -93.34
CA ASN A 28 22.21 27.85 -92.99
C ASN A 28 22.66 27.98 -91.53
N SER A 29 22.07 28.87 -90.74
CA SER A 29 22.48 29.12 -89.36
C SER A 29 22.10 27.94 -88.43
N SER A 30 22.91 26.89 -88.41
CA SER A 30 22.73 25.77 -87.48
C SER A 30 23.02 26.21 -86.04
N GLY A 31 22.07 26.04 -85.12
CA GLY A 31 22.40 25.80 -83.71
C GLY A 31 22.31 26.96 -82.70
N LYS A 32 21.40 27.93 -82.86
CA LYS A 32 20.84 28.63 -81.68
C LYS A 32 19.32 28.49 -81.71
N THR A 33 18.73 28.22 -80.55
CA THR A 33 17.29 27.97 -80.32
C THR A 33 16.41 28.75 -81.30
N GLY A 34 15.80 28.03 -82.24
CA GLY A 34 14.88 28.57 -83.24
C GLY A 34 15.40 28.70 -84.68
N SER A 35 16.69 28.49 -84.96
CA SER A 35 17.20 28.61 -86.33
C SER A 35 16.77 27.47 -87.26
N PRO A 36 16.42 27.76 -88.52
CA PRO A 36 16.05 26.76 -89.51
C PRO A 36 17.26 25.99 -90.02
N SER A 37 17.13 24.68 -90.21
CA SER A 37 17.99 23.90 -91.10
C SER A 37 17.21 23.71 -92.39
N PHE A 38 17.24 24.74 -93.25
CA PHE A 38 16.61 24.68 -94.57
C PHE A 38 17.68 24.29 -95.59
N ASP A 39 17.47 23.16 -96.27
CA ASP A 39 18.34 22.65 -97.32
C ASP A 39 18.14 23.49 -98.58
N VAL A 40 19.01 24.50 -98.72
CA VAL A 40 19.01 25.45 -99.84
C VAL A 40 19.35 24.84 -101.19
N ALA A 41 19.85 23.60 -101.23
CA ALA A 41 20.16 22.87 -102.45
C ALA A 41 18.96 22.08 -103.01
N LYS A 42 17.86 21.96 -102.25
CA LYS A 42 16.63 21.35 -102.75
C LYS A 42 15.95 22.26 -103.77
N ALA A 43 15.46 21.66 -104.85
CA ALA A 43 14.71 22.37 -105.89
C ALA A 43 13.44 22.99 -105.29
N ILE A 44 13.13 24.23 -105.70
CA ILE A 44 11.92 24.91 -105.31
C ILE A 44 10.72 24.15 -105.90
N HIS A 45 9.65 23.98 -105.11
CA HIS A 45 8.47 23.25 -105.57
C HIS A 45 7.90 23.85 -106.87
N GLY A 46 7.82 23.02 -107.91
CA GLY A 46 7.34 23.43 -109.23
C GLY A 46 8.38 24.13 -110.10
N THR A 47 9.67 24.10 -109.74
CA THR A 47 10.79 24.58 -110.55
C THR A 47 11.93 23.55 -110.59
N ASP A 48 12.87 23.74 -111.51
CA ASP A 48 14.10 22.95 -111.64
C ASP A 48 15.31 23.60 -110.95
N ILE A 49 15.10 24.71 -110.23
CA ILE A 49 16.16 25.48 -109.59
C ILE A 49 15.96 25.57 -108.08
N SER A 50 17.07 25.52 -107.34
CA SER A 50 17.09 25.66 -105.89
C SER A 50 17.20 27.12 -105.44
N TYR A 51 17.01 27.37 -104.15
CA TYR A 51 17.28 28.70 -103.58
C TYR A 51 18.75 29.08 -103.75
N ALA A 52 19.68 28.13 -103.57
CA ALA A 52 21.11 28.35 -103.79
C ALA A 52 21.42 28.76 -105.25
N ASP A 53 20.73 28.18 -106.23
CA ASP A 53 20.87 28.55 -107.64
C ASP A 53 20.46 30.01 -107.89
N CYS A 54 19.33 30.44 -107.31
CA CYS A 54 18.88 31.83 -107.39
C CYS A 54 19.90 32.80 -106.79
N VAL A 55 20.43 32.51 -105.59
CA VAL A 55 21.45 33.34 -104.93
C VAL A 55 22.73 33.41 -105.78
N SER A 56 23.19 32.28 -106.31
CA SER A 56 24.37 32.22 -107.19
C SER A 56 24.21 33.07 -108.44
N ARG A 57 23.04 33.02 -109.08
CA ARG A 57 22.70 33.83 -110.27
C ARG A 57 22.69 35.33 -109.95
N ILE A 58 22.06 35.71 -108.83
CA ILE A 58 22.01 37.11 -108.37
C ILE A 58 23.41 37.64 -108.01
N ALA A 59 24.20 36.87 -107.26
CA ALA A 59 25.55 37.26 -106.86
C ALA A 59 26.46 37.44 -108.07
N SER A 60 26.39 36.49 -109.02
CA SER A 60 27.11 36.58 -110.29
C SER A 60 26.70 37.85 -111.06
N MET A 61 25.39 38.08 -111.20
CA MET A 61 24.84 39.26 -111.86
C MET A 61 25.33 40.56 -111.23
N ALA A 62 25.36 40.65 -109.89
CA ALA A 62 25.81 41.83 -109.16
C ALA A 62 27.29 42.13 -109.39
N GLU A 63 28.14 41.11 -109.37
CA GLU A 63 29.56 41.24 -109.70
C GLU A 63 29.76 41.73 -111.14
N ILE A 64 28.89 41.29 -112.06
CA ILE A 64 28.91 41.78 -113.45
C ILE A 64 28.47 43.24 -113.53
N ALA A 65 27.34 43.56 -112.90
CA ALA A 65 26.71 44.86 -112.96
C ALA A 65 27.63 45.96 -112.40
N ASP A 66 28.48 45.66 -111.42
CA ASP A 66 29.46 46.61 -110.87
C ASP A 66 30.41 47.18 -111.95
N LYS A 67 30.68 46.42 -113.01
CA LYS A 67 31.60 46.82 -114.08
C LYS A 67 30.92 47.60 -115.20
N PHE A 68 29.60 47.76 -115.14
CA PHE A 68 28.84 48.45 -116.19
C PHE A 68 29.23 49.93 -116.30
N GLY A 69 29.52 50.61 -115.18
CA GLY A 69 29.93 52.02 -115.17
C GLY A 69 31.26 52.30 -115.87
N SER A 70 32.11 51.28 -116.03
CA SER A 70 33.41 51.36 -116.71
C SER A 70 33.34 51.03 -118.22
N SER A 71 32.19 50.58 -118.73
CA SER A 71 32.03 50.28 -120.16
C SER A 71 32.12 51.55 -121.01
N LYS A 72 32.75 51.47 -122.19
CA LYS A 72 32.74 52.55 -123.20
C LYS A 72 31.44 52.60 -124.01
N HIS A 73 30.56 51.60 -123.88
CA HIS A 73 29.36 51.42 -124.71
C HIS A 73 28.05 51.84 -124.03
N PHE A 74 28.12 52.53 -122.88
CA PHE A 74 26.94 52.93 -122.10
C PHE A 74 25.93 53.81 -122.86
N LEU A 75 26.36 54.56 -123.88
CA LEU A 75 25.45 55.33 -124.74
C LEU A 75 24.69 54.46 -125.76
N MET A 76 25.15 53.24 -126.03
CA MET A 76 24.51 52.33 -127.00
C MET A 76 23.37 51.52 -126.38
N VAL A 77 23.24 51.49 -125.05
CA VAL A 77 22.14 50.80 -124.38
C VAL A 77 20.85 51.63 -124.51
N PRO A 78 19.77 51.06 -125.06
CA PRO A 78 18.46 51.69 -125.04
C PRO A 78 18.00 52.01 -123.62
N GLY A 79 17.53 53.25 -123.40
CA GLY A 79 17.15 53.72 -122.05
C GLY A 79 16.01 52.92 -121.41
N ASN A 80 15.12 52.34 -122.21
CA ASN A 80 14.05 51.44 -121.75
C ASN A 80 14.60 50.14 -121.17
N ARG A 81 15.68 49.55 -121.74
CA ARG A 81 16.31 48.33 -121.20
C ARG A 81 16.99 48.58 -119.85
N ILE A 82 17.63 49.74 -119.69
CA ILE A 82 18.20 50.18 -118.40
C ILE A 82 17.09 50.29 -117.35
N ALA A 83 15.98 50.96 -117.70
CA ALA A 83 14.84 51.10 -116.79
C ALA A 83 14.20 49.75 -116.43
N GLN A 84 14.05 48.86 -117.42
CA GLN A 84 13.50 47.52 -117.23
C GLN A 84 14.40 46.65 -116.33
N LEU A 85 15.73 46.70 -116.50
CA LEU A 85 16.65 45.98 -115.61
C LEU A 85 16.56 46.49 -114.17
N LYS A 86 16.53 47.82 -113.97
CA LYS A 86 16.35 48.39 -112.62
C LYS A 86 15.03 47.95 -111.99
N GLN A 87 13.95 47.96 -112.77
CA GLN A 87 12.65 47.47 -112.32
C GLN A 87 12.70 46.00 -111.90
N ARG A 88 13.34 45.11 -112.67
CA ARG A 88 13.47 43.70 -112.31
C ARG A 88 14.32 43.47 -111.06
N ILE A 89 15.36 44.29 -110.86
CA ILE A 89 16.15 44.27 -109.61
C ILE A 89 15.26 44.60 -108.42
N ASP A 90 14.46 45.68 -108.52
CA ASP A 90 13.57 46.12 -107.43
C ASP A 90 12.46 45.10 -107.15
N GLU A 91 11.88 44.50 -108.19
CA GLU A 91 10.89 43.43 -108.05
C GLU A 91 11.46 42.19 -107.37
N THR A 92 12.66 41.75 -107.79
CA THR A 92 13.34 40.58 -107.19
C THR A 92 13.71 40.86 -105.72
N GLN A 93 14.18 42.08 -105.42
CA GLN A 93 14.43 42.53 -104.05
C GLN A 93 13.17 42.49 -103.20
N SER A 94 12.04 42.96 -103.74
CA SER A 94 10.77 42.95 -103.04
C SER A 94 10.33 41.52 -102.70
N HIS A 95 10.37 40.60 -103.67
CA HIS A 95 10.02 39.19 -103.43
C HIS A 95 10.95 38.52 -102.42
N LEU A 96 12.26 38.81 -102.48
CA LEU A 96 13.24 38.30 -101.54
C LEU A 96 12.99 38.80 -100.11
N ASN A 97 12.69 40.09 -99.96
CA ASN A 97 12.32 40.69 -98.68
C ASN A 97 11.03 40.08 -98.13
N THR A 98 10.03 39.86 -98.98
CA THR A 98 8.77 39.18 -98.59
C THR A 98 9.03 37.76 -98.12
N LEU A 99 9.85 37.00 -98.86
CA LEU A 99 10.22 35.63 -98.49
C LEU A 99 10.94 35.59 -97.13
N GLY A 100 12.01 36.38 -96.98
CA GLY A 100 12.78 36.43 -95.73
C GLY A 100 11.96 36.94 -94.55
N GLY A 101 11.12 37.95 -94.77
CA GLY A 101 10.21 38.48 -93.76
C GLY A 101 9.17 37.46 -93.30
N HIS A 102 8.49 36.79 -94.24
CA HIS A 102 7.53 35.74 -93.95
C HIS A 102 8.16 34.61 -93.13
N PHE A 103 9.36 34.17 -93.53
CA PHE A 103 10.05 33.07 -92.86
C PHE A 103 10.46 33.42 -91.42
N ARG A 104 11.03 34.62 -91.20
CA ARG A 104 11.40 35.11 -89.86
C ARG A 104 10.18 35.32 -88.97
N GLN A 105 9.08 35.83 -89.52
CA GLN A 105 7.82 36.01 -88.79
C GLN A 105 7.22 34.67 -88.33
N VAL A 106 7.19 33.67 -89.22
CA VAL A 106 6.65 32.35 -88.87
C VAL A 106 7.46 31.69 -87.76
N ILE A 107 8.80 31.73 -87.85
CA ILE A 107 9.67 31.14 -86.84
C ILE A 107 9.53 31.83 -85.48
N SER A 108 9.54 33.17 -85.47
CA SER A 108 9.41 33.95 -84.23
C SER A 108 8.05 33.76 -83.57
N ALA A 109 6.95 33.77 -84.33
CA ALA A 109 5.60 33.53 -83.81
C ALA A 109 5.37 32.05 -83.41
N GLY A 110 6.06 31.15 -84.08
CA GLY A 110 5.91 29.70 -83.94
C GLY A 110 6.67 29.06 -82.79
N GLY A 111 7.48 29.83 -82.06
CA GLY A 111 8.37 29.33 -80.99
C GLY A 111 9.64 28.64 -81.51
N GLY A 112 9.96 28.80 -82.80
CA GLY A 112 11.12 28.16 -83.44
C GLY A 112 10.76 27.26 -84.63
N PHE A 113 11.79 26.88 -85.38
CA PHE A 113 11.73 25.89 -86.46
C PHE A 113 11.70 24.46 -85.89
N LEU A 114 10.79 23.60 -86.39
CA LEU A 114 10.76 22.18 -86.06
C LEU A 114 11.26 21.32 -87.23
N GLN A 115 10.57 21.40 -88.38
CA GLN A 115 10.94 20.67 -89.58
C GLN A 115 10.40 21.35 -90.85
N PHE A 116 11.04 21.10 -91.99
CA PHE A 116 10.58 21.58 -93.29
C PHE A 116 10.31 20.39 -94.22
N ASN A 117 9.14 20.35 -94.84
CA ASN A 117 8.79 19.33 -95.82
C ASN A 117 9.06 19.86 -97.23
N TYR A 118 10.04 19.27 -97.93
CA TYR A 118 10.47 19.70 -99.26
C TYR A 118 9.56 19.24 -100.40
N ASP A 119 8.66 18.27 -100.18
CA ASP A 119 7.71 17.83 -101.21
C ASP A 119 6.58 18.84 -101.40
N ASN A 120 6.11 19.42 -100.29
CA ASN A 120 4.99 20.36 -100.28
C ASN A 120 5.36 21.78 -99.85
N PHE A 121 6.63 22.03 -99.48
CA PHE A 121 7.15 23.33 -99.03
C PHE A 121 6.43 23.92 -97.82
N HIS A 122 6.01 23.05 -96.89
CA HIS A 122 5.45 23.47 -95.62
C HIS A 122 6.52 23.47 -94.52
N LEU A 123 6.59 24.57 -93.78
CA LEU A 123 7.36 24.70 -92.57
C LEU A 123 6.48 24.35 -91.37
N GLN A 124 6.94 23.42 -90.53
CA GLN A 124 6.35 23.18 -89.22
C GLN A 124 7.14 23.90 -88.13
N THR A 125 6.43 24.64 -87.29
CA THR A 125 6.97 25.36 -86.13
C THR A 125 6.88 24.52 -84.85
N THR A 126 7.62 24.88 -83.80
CA THR A 126 7.65 24.11 -82.53
C THR A 126 6.29 24.04 -81.83
N ASN A 127 5.42 25.02 -82.05
CA ASN A 127 4.01 25.00 -81.59
C ASN A 127 3.09 24.07 -82.43
N GLY A 128 3.62 23.35 -83.41
CA GLY A 128 2.91 22.37 -84.23
C GLY A 128 2.15 22.91 -85.44
N GLN A 129 2.16 24.22 -85.71
CA GLN A 129 1.51 24.83 -86.88
C GLN A 129 2.30 24.60 -88.18
N ASN A 130 1.58 24.49 -89.30
CA ASN A 130 2.16 24.34 -90.64
C ASN A 130 1.93 25.60 -91.46
N HIS A 131 2.99 26.08 -92.12
CA HIS A 131 2.98 27.30 -92.92
C HIS A 131 3.45 27.02 -94.35
N ASP A 132 2.69 27.46 -95.35
CA ASP A 132 2.96 27.22 -96.76
C ASP A 132 3.88 28.31 -97.34
N PHE A 133 5.00 27.90 -97.93
CA PHE A 133 5.98 28.79 -98.57
C PHE A 133 6.06 28.65 -100.10
N ARG A 134 5.24 27.80 -100.72
CA ARG A 134 5.30 27.53 -102.18
C ARG A 134 5.25 28.81 -103.01
N THR A 135 4.26 29.66 -102.76
CA THR A 135 4.07 30.91 -103.49
C THR A 135 5.24 31.87 -103.31
N SER A 136 5.76 32.03 -102.08
CA SER A 136 6.85 32.95 -101.79
C SER A 136 8.16 32.54 -102.48
N PHE A 137 8.53 31.26 -102.41
CA PHE A 137 9.73 30.76 -103.10
C PHE A 137 9.55 30.80 -104.62
N LYS A 138 8.37 30.44 -105.14
CA LYS A 138 8.08 30.49 -106.57
C LYS A 138 8.15 31.92 -107.11
N SER A 139 7.54 32.90 -106.45
CA SER A 139 7.60 34.31 -106.87
C SER A 139 9.04 34.83 -106.91
N PHE A 140 9.87 34.45 -105.93
CA PHE A 140 11.29 34.81 -105.93
C PHE A 140 12.06 34.16 -107.09
N SER A 141 11.87 32.86 -107.29
CA SER A 141 12.47 32.09 -108.40
C SER A 141 12.07 32.66 -109.77
N ASP A 142 10.78 32.87 -110.00
CA ASP A 142 10.25 33.43 -111.24
C ASP A 142 10.79 34.86 -111.48
N SER A 143 10.87 35.70 -110.42
CA SER A 143 11.47 37.04 -110.56
C SER A 143 12.96 36.99 -110.91
N THR A 144 13.70 36.01 -110.37
CA THR A 144 15.13 35.82 -110.67
C THR A 144 15.34 35.45 -112.15
N GLU A 145 14.47 34.63 -112.74
CA GLU A 145 14.51 34.32 -114.18
C GLU A 145 14.24 35.57 -115.04
N THR A 146 13.21 36.34 -114.70
CA THR A 146 12.91 37.58 -115.45
C THR A 146 13.98 38.65 -115.29
N LEU A 147 14.67 38.67 -114.15
CA LEU A 147 15.83 39.52 -113.89
C LEU A 147 17.01 39.13 -114.77
N LEU A 148 17.30 37.83 -114.90
CA LEU A 148 18.37 37.35 -115.79
C LEU A 148 18.11 37.72 -117.25
N ASP A 149 16.88 37.56 -117.73
CA ASP A 149 16.51 37.95 -119.11
C ASP A 149 16.74 39.46 -119.36
N ALA A 150 16.23 40.30 -118.44
CA ALA A 150 16.45 41.75 -118.50
C ALA A 150 17.94 42.12 -118.44
N PHE A 151 18.71 41.41 -117.61
CA PHE A 151 20.14 41.60 -117.47
C PHE A 151 20.91 41.24 -118.74
N TYR A 152 20.62 40.12 -119.38
CA TYR A 152 21.25 39.74 -120.65
C TYR A 152 20.98 40.73 -121.77
N SER A 153 19.77 41.34 -121.78
CA SER A 153 19.40 42.38 -122.75
C SER A 153 20.28 43.64 -122.67
N VAL A 154 20.86 43.91 -121.48
CA VAL A 154 21.77 45.04 -121.20
C VAL A 154 23.23 44.61 -121.33
N LEU A 155 23.59 43.45 -120.80
CA LEU A 155 24.95 42.89 -120.80
C LEU A 155 25.51 42.76 -122.23
N THR A 156 24.70 42.25 -123.15
CA THR A 156 25.10 42.02 -124.56
C THR A 156 25.51 43.30 -125.29
N VAL A 157 24.96 44.44 -124.88
CA VAL A 157 25.23 45.76 -125.46
C VAL A 157 26.37 46.46 -124.72
N LEU A 158 26.40 46.40 -123.38
CA LEU A 158 27.44 47.05 -122.58
C LEU A 158 28.81 46.43 -122.75
N ARG A 159 28.90 45.10 -122.91
CA ARG A 159 30.17 44.35 -123.05
C ARG A 159 31.29 44.93 -122.17
N PRO A 160 31.13 44.96 -120.84
CA PRO A 160 32.21 45.41 -119.97
C PRO A 160 33.48 44.60 -120.26
N THR A 161 34.65 45.25 -120.19
CA THR A 161 35.94 44.64 -120.56
C THR A 161 36.13 43.30 -119.85
N ARG A 162 36.45 42.25 -120.63
CA ARG A 162 36.52 40.83 -120.21
C ARG A 162 37.56 40.51 -119.12
N SER A 163 38.31 41.48 -118.60
CA SER A 163 39.54 41.22 -117.84
C SER A 163 39.37 40.86 -116.37
N THR A 164 38.17 40.64 -115.82
CA THR A 164 38.02 40.13 -114.44
C THR A 164 36.72 39.35 -114.19
N TYR A 165 36.12 38.66 -115.16
CA TYR A 165 35.16 37.59 -114.79
C TYR A 165 35.95 36.34 -114.49
N SER A 166 36.36 36.18 -113.23
CA SER A 166 36.99 34.93 -112.83
C SER A 166 35.88 33.96 -112.41
N PHE A 167 35.60 32.98 -113.25
CA PHE A 167 34.91 31.75 -112.85
C PHE A 167 35.54 31.16 -111.57
N GLN A 168 36.82 31.45 -111.34
CA GLN A 168 37.55 31.22 -110.10
C GLN A 168 36.91 31.85 -108.85
N ALA A 169 36.41 33.09 -108.89
CA ALA A 169 35.77 33.73 -107.73
C ALA A 169 34.43 33.06 -107.40
N ALA A 170 33.62 32.74 -108.40
CA ALA A 170 32.38 31.99 -108.24
C ALA A 170 32.64 30.55 -107.76
N ALA A 171 33.65 29.87 -108.31
CA ALA A 171 34.07 28.54 -107.89
C ALA A 171 34.66 28.53 -106.47
N ASN A 172 35.43 29.56 -106.09
CA ASN A 172 35.95 29.71 -104.74
C ASN A 172 34.82 29.98 -103.74
N ALA A 173 33.83 30.83 -104.08
CA ALA A 173 32.66 31.03 -103.23
C ALA A 173 31.85 29.74 -103.03
N LEU A 174 31.65 28.96 -104.11
CA LEU A 174 31.00 27.65 -104.04
C LEU A 174 31.83 26.65 -103.22
N SER A 175 33.15 26.66 -103.38
CA SER A 175 34.09 25.81 -102.61
C SER A 175 34.00 26.13 -101.12
N THR A 176 34.02 27.40 -100.72
CA THR A 176 33.88 27.81 -99.32
C THR A 176 32.54 27.36 -98.71
N ILE A 177 31.46 27.39 -99.51
CA ILE A 177 30.14 26.90 -99.07
C ILE A 177 30.14 25.37 -98.90
N VAL A 178 30.71 24.63 -99.86
CA VAL A 178 30.82 23.16 -99.77
C VAL A 178 31.71 22.73 -98.59
N GLU A 179 32.80 23.45 -98.36
CA GLU A 179 33.79 23.14 -97.31
C GLU A 179 33.23 23.44 -95.92
N SER A 180 32.52 24.56 -95.74
CA SER A 180 31.80 24.87 -94.50
C SER A 180 30.65 23.90 -94.21
N SER A 181 29.92 23.46 -95.24
CA SER A 181 28.87 22.45 -95.11
C SER A 181 29.44 21.06 -94.73
N SER A 182 30.59 20.69 -95.31
CA SER A 182 31.29 19.44 -94.98
C SER A 182 31.82 19.44 -93.54
N GLU A 183 32.38 20.55 -93.04
CA GLU A 183 32.79 20.68 -91.65
C GLU A 183 31.61 20.57 -90.68
N GLN A 184 30.46 21.14 -91.02
CA GLN A 184 29.24 21.03 -90.21
C GLN A 184 28.70 19.59 -90.18
N LEU A 185 28.71 18.87 -91.30
CA LEU A 185 28.33 17.46 -91.36
C LEU A 185 29.23 16.58 -90.49
N HIS A 186 30.54 16.87 -90.46
CA HIS A 186 31.47 16.16 -89.58
C HIS A 186 31.17 16.39 -88.11
N LYS A 187 30.95 17.65 -87.69
CA LYS A 187 30.55 17.97 -86.32
C LYS A 187 29.24 17.28 -85.92
N LEU A 188 28.24 17.27 -86.81
CA LEU A 188 26.96 16.63 -86.56
C LEU A 188 27.11 15.11 -86.38
N HIS A 189 28.02 14.48 -87.12
CA HIS A 189 28.32 13.05 -86.97
C HIS A 189 29.00 12.74 -85.63
N GLU A 190 29.93 13.58 -85.20
CA GLU A 190 30.63 13.44 -83.93
C GLU A 190 29.68 13.64 -82.73
N GLU A 191 28.82 14.67 -82.79
CA GLU A 191 27.79 14.91 -81.78
C GLU A 191 26.78 13.76 -81.69
N ASN A 192 26.34 13.20 -82.83
CA ASN A 192 25.45 12.03 -82.84
C ASN A 192 26.09 10.77 -82.23
N ALA A 193 27.39 10.56 -82.45
CA ALA A 193 28.11 9.44 -81.84
C ALA A 193 28.19 9.61 -80.31
N ALA A 194 28.49 10.83 -79.83
CA ALA A 194 28.50 11.14 -78.41
C ALA A 194 27.11 10.98 -77.76
N LEU A 195 26.06 11.44 -78.43
CA LEU A 195 24.67 11.27 -77.99
C LEU A 195 24.27 9.79 -77.88
N ARG A 196 24.63 8.96 -78.86
CA ARG A 196 24.37 7.51 -78.81
C ARG A 196 25.07 6.84 -77.62
N GLN A 197 26.30 7.24 -77.33
CA GLN A 197 27.05 6.71 -76.19
C GLN A 197 26.44 7.15 -74.84
N ALA A 198 26.00 8.41 -74.75
CA ALA A 198 25.29 8.92 -73.57
C ALA A 198 23.94 8.21 -73.34
N VAL A 199 23.18 7.93 -74.40
CA VAL A 199 21.92 7.18 -74.31
C VAL A 199 22.14 5.74 -73.84
N ALA A 200 23.19 5.08 -74.34
CA ALA A 200 23.56 3.73 -73.87
C ALA A 200 23.92 3.72 -72.37
N ALA A 201 24.76 4.66 -71.92
CA ALA A 201 25.13 4.80 -70.52
C ALA A 201 23.92 5.11 -69.62
N ALA A 202 23.00 5.98 -70.08
CA ALA A 202 21.76 6.27 -69.36
C ALA A 202 20.84 5.04 -69.27
N SER A 203 20.74 4.24 -70.34
CA SER A 203 19.99 3.00 -70.34
C SER A 203 20.53 1.99 -69.32
N ASP A 204 21.85 1.83 -69.24
CA ASP A 204 22.50 0.95 -68.27
C ASP A 204 22.23 1.41 -66.82
N GLN A 205 22.32 2.72 -66.56
CA GLN A 205 22.00 3.30 -65.25
C GLN A 205 20.53 3.07 -64.86
N VAL A 206 19.59 3.22 -65.79
CA VAL A 206 18.16 2.95 -65.54
C VAL A 206 17.94 1.48 -65.20
N SER A 207 18.63 0.56 -65.87
CA SER A 207 18.52 -0.88 -65.58
C SER A 207 19.07 -1.24 -64.19
N ALA A 208 20.19 -0.62 -63.79
CA ALA A 208 20.79 -0.78 -62.46
C ALA A 208 19.85 -0.21 -61.38
N ALA A 209 19.33 1.01 -61.58
CA ALA A 209 18.38 1.64 -60.68
C ALA A 209 17.09 0.83 -60.51
N LYS A 210 16.57 0.22 -61.59
CA LYS A 210 15.40 -0.66 -61.54
C LYS A 210 15.66 -1.92 -60.72
N THR A 211 16.85 -2.51 -60.84
CA THR A 211 17.25 -3.68 -60.05
C THR A 211 17.38 -3.33 -58.57
N GLN A 212 17.99 -2.19 -58.27
CA GLN A 212 18.17 -1.70 -56.90
C GLN A 212 16.83 -1.30 -56.24
N ALA A 213 15.90 -0.72 -57.00
CA ALA A 213 14.55 -0.44 -56.54
C ALA A 213 13.76 -1.72 -56.23
N LYS A 214 13.96 -2.79 -57.01
CA LYS A 214 13.33 -4.09 -56.75
C LYS A 214 13.86 -4.69 -55.44
N SER A 215 15.18 -4.74 -55.25
CA SER A 215 15.77 -5.26 -54.00
C SER A 215 15.39 -4.42 -52.78
N ALA A 216 15.32 -3.09 -52.92
CA ALA A 216 14.88 -2.20 -51.84
C ALA A 216 13.41 -2.45 -51.46
N LYS A 217 12.55 -2.73 -52.43
CA LYS A 217 11.14 -3.06 -52.19
C LYS A 217 10.98 -4.40 -51.47
N GLU A 218 11.76 -5.41 -51.85
CA GLU A 218 11.77 -6.72 -51.19
C GLU A 218 12.27 -6.60 -49.74
N ALA A 219 13.38 -5.90 -49.52
CA ALA A 219 13.90 -5.64 -48.16
C ALA A 219 12.91 -4.85 -47.28
N ALA A 220 12.21 -3.88 -47.86
CA ALA A 220 11.18 -3.12 -47.14
C ALA A 220 10.00 -4.01 -46.73
N ALA A 221 9.56 -4.93 -47.59
CA ALA A 221 8.48 -5.87 -47.29
C ALA A 221 8.88 -6.84 -46.15
N GLU A 222 10.10 -7.35 -46.18
CA GLU A 222 10.65 -8.22 -45.13
C GLU A 222 10.77 -7.49 -43.78
N THR A 223 11.19 -6.22 -43.80
CA THR A 223 11.28 -5.38 -42.60
C THR A 223 9.89 -5.13 -41.99
N ILE A 224 8.85 -4.93 -42.81
CA ILE A 224 7.48 -4.75 -42.32
C ILE A 224 6.97 -6.04 -41.65
N LEU A 225 7.19 -7.20 -42.27
CA LEU A 225 6.79 -8.49 -41.71
C LEU A 225 7.46 -8.75 -40.36
N SER A 226 8.78 -8.57 -40.26
CA SER A 226 9.52 -8.75 -39.01
C SER A 226 9.07 -7.77 -37.91
N ARG A 227 8.74 -6.53 -38.29
CA ARG A 227 8.19 -5.53 -37.36
C ARG A 227 6.84 -5.95 -36.78
N ASP A 228 5.95 -6.46 -37.62
CA ASP A 228 4.60 -6.84 -37.22
C ASP A 228 4.60 -8.13 -36.38
N GLU A 229 5.46 -9.10 -36.70
CA GLU A 229 5.73 -10.25 -35.83
C GLU A 229 6.27 -9.82 -34.46
N GLY A 230 7.29 -8.95 -34.43
CA GLY A 230 7.83 -8.41 -33.18
C GLY A 230 6.85 -7.51 -32.41
N ALA A 231 5.81 -6.96 -33.04
CA ALA A 231 4.72 -6.25 -32.35
C ALA A 231 3.74 -7.24 -31.69
N LYS A 232 3.44 -8.36 -32.35
CA LYS A 232 2.59 -9.42 -31.80
C LYS A 232 3.23 -10.06 -30.56
N ASP A 233 4.52 -10.38 -30.63
CA ASP A 233 5.25 -10.95 -29.49
C ASP A 233 5.28 -10.01 -28.28
N ARG A 234 5.42 -8.69 -28.51
CA ARG A 234 5.37 -7.68 -27.44
C ARG A 234 4.04 -7.63 -26.73
N ASN A 235 2.92 -7.77 -27.44
CA ASN A 235 1.59 -7.83 -26.83
C ASN A 235 1.45 -9.08 -25.96
N THR A 236 1.93 -10.24 -26.42
CA THR A 236 1.89 -11.49 -25.65
C THR A 236 2.81 -11.43 -24.41
N ILE A 237 3.98 -10.79 -24.51
CA ILE A 237 4.87 -10.56 -23.36
C ILE A 237 4.19 -9.65 -22.32
N ALA A 238 3.48 -8.60 -22.76
CA ALA A 238 2.74 -7.72 -21.86
C ALA A 238 1.62 -8.47 -21.11
N GLU A 239 0.90 -9.36 -21.79
CA GLU A 239 -0.11 -10.24 -21.19
C GLU A 239 0.53 -11.19 -20.16
N TYR A 240 1.65 -11.84 -20.50
CA TYR A 240 2.37 -12.69 -19.55
C TYR A 240 2.93 -11.91 -18.34
N LEU A 241 3.37 -10.67 -18.54
CA LEU A 241 3.86 -9.82 -17.46
C LEU A 241 2.73 -9.38 -16.52
N ALA A 242 1.54 -9.10 -17.07
CA ALA A 242 0.34 -8.82 -16.27
C ALA A 242 -0.07 -10.05 -15.44
N ASP A 243 -0.17 -11.23 -16.05
CA ASP A 243 -0.51 -12.49 -15.36
C ASP A 243 0.54 -12.85 -14.28
N ALA A 244 1.83 -12.68 -14.58
CA ALA A 244 2.90 -12.89 -13.60
C ALA A 244 2.83 -11.90 -12.42
N THR A 245 2.45 -10.64 -12.68
CA THR A 245 2.31 -9.62 -11.64
C THR A 245 1.11 -9.91 -10.73
N GLU A 246 -0.02 -10.31 -11.31
CA GLU A 246 -1.22 -10.72 -10.57
C GLU A 246 -0.93 -11.95 -9.69
N LYS A 247 -0.30 -12.99 -10.26
CA LYS A 247 0.10 -14.19 -9.51
C LYS A 247 1.08 -13.88 -8.39
N LYS A 248 2.05 -12.98 -8.63
CA LYS A 248 2.97 -12.54 -7.59
C LYS A 248 2.23 -11.87 -6.43
N ALA A 249 1.29 -10.98 -6.72
CA ALA A 249 0.48 -10.31 -5.69
C ALA A 249 -0.38 -11.32 -4.90
N ALA A 250 -0.99 -12.30 -5.57
CA ALA A 250 -1.74 -13.36 -4.92
C ALA A 250 -0.86 -14.23 -4.01
N ILE A 251 0.37 -14.56 -4.44
CA ILE A 251 1.34 -15.31 -3.64
C ILE A 251 1.78 -14.50 -2.41
N GLU A 252 2.04 -13.20 -2.57
CA GLU A 252 2.39 -12.32 -1.44
C GLU A 252 1.26 -12.24 -0.41
N SER A 253 0.00 -12.12 -0.85
CA SER A 253 -1.18 -12.16 0.03
C SER A 253 -1.32 -13.52 0.75
N ALA A 254 -1.20 -14.63 0.01
CA ALA A 254 -1.26 -15.96 0.61
C ALA A 254 -0.12 -16.17 1.62
N HIS A 255 1.07 -15.61 1.36
CA HIS A 255 2.22 -15.70 2.25
C HIS A 255 2.01 -14.91 3.56
N THR A 256 1.42 -13.71 3.49
CA THR A 256 1.12 -12.91 4.67
C THR A 256 0.03 -13.58 5.53
N GLU A 257 -1.03 -14.10 4.91
CA GLU A 257 -2.07 -14.87 5.59
C GLU A 257 -1.50 -16.14 6.26
N ALA A 258 -0.71 -16.92 5.54
CA ALA A 258 -0.07 -18.13 6.08
C ALA A 258 0.89 -17.80 7.25
N SER A 259 1.62 -16.69 7.16
CA SER A 259 2.50 -16.23 8.23
C SER A 259 1.73 -15.78 9.47
N SER A 260 0.57 -15.12 9.29
CA SER A 260 -0.32 -14.75 10.39
C SER A 260 -0.91 -15.99 11.06
N LEU A 261 -1.43 -16.93 10.26
CA LEU A 261 -1.98 -18.19 10.76
C LEU A 261 -0.94 -19.00 11.52
N LYS A 262 0.31 -19.04 11.03
CA LYS A 262 1.42 -19.71 11.74
C LYS A 262 1.66 -19.12 13.13
N LYS A 263 1.63 -17.78 13.27
CA LYS A 263 1.77 -17.13 14.58
C LYS A 263 0.62 -17.50 15.50
N GLU A 264 -0.61 -17.48 14.99
CA GLU A 264 -1.80 -17.82 15.76
C GLU A 264 -1.77 -19.29 16.24
N VAL A 265 -1.36 -20.21 15.38
CA VAL A 265 -1.18 -21.63 15.73
C VAL A 265 -0.12 -21.79 16.83
N GLU A 266 1.00 -21.07 16.76
CA GLU A 266 2.03 -21.15 17.80
C GLU A 266 1.55 -20.57 19.14
N GLU A 267 0.77 -19.47 19.11
CA GLU A 267 0.13 -18.92 20.30
C GLU A 267 -0.87 -19.91 20.92
N TYR A 268 -1.68 -20.59 20.10
CA TYR A 268 -2.57 -21.64 20.58
C TYR A 268 -1.80 -22.83 21.14
N ARG A 269 -0.68 -23.21 20.53
CA ARG A 269 0.19 -24.30 21.01
C ARG A 269 0.66 -24.03 22.43
N VAL A 270 1.16 -22.81 22.69
CA VAL A 270 1.58 -22.38 24.05
C VAL A 270 0.40 -22.37 25.02
N LYS A 271 -0.78 -21.90 24.60
CA LYS A 271 -1.99 -21.93 25.45
C LYS A 271 -2.42 -23.36 25.78
N PHE A 272 -2.36 -24.29 24.82
CA PHE A 272 -2.67 -25.70 25.04
C PHE A 272 -1.68 -26.36 26.00
N GLU A 273 -0.38 -26.12 25.85
CA GLU A 273 0.64 -26.62 26.80
C GLU A 273 0.37 -26.09 28.23
N SER A 274 0.02 -24.81 28.38
CA SER A 274 -0.35 -24.24 29.69
C SER A 274 -1.64 -24.84 30.24
N PHE A 275 -2.65 -25.05 29.40
CA PHE A 275 -3.91 -25.68 29.80
C PHE A 275 -3.70 -27.12 30.26
N ASP A 276 -2.88 -27.89 29.55
CA ASP A 276 -2.55 -29.28 29.90
C ASP A 276 -1.84 -29.36 31.26
N GLN A 277 -0.85 -28.47 31.51
CA GLN A 277 -0.21 -28.35 32.83
C GLN A 277 -1.19 -28.01 33.95
N GLN A 278 -2.15 -27.10 33.69
CA GLN A 278 -3.18 -26.75 34.67
C GLN A 278 -4.12 -27.93 34.94
N LEU A 279 -4.45 -28.71 33.91
CA LEU A 279 -5.32 -29.88 34.02
C LEU A 279 -4.63 -31.00 34.79
N GLU A 280 -3.36 -31.29 34.52
CA GLU A 280 -2.56 -32.22 35.32
C GLU A 280 -2.48 -31.80 36.78
N LYS A 281 -2.20 -30.52 37.06
CA LYS A 281 -2.14 -30.00 38.42
C LYS A 281 -3.48 -30.18 39.14
N ARG A 282 -4.59 -29.83 38.48
CA ARG A 282 -5.94 -29.98 39.04
C ARG A 282 -6.27 -31.44 39.31
N ASN A 283 -5.89 -32.36 38.42
CA ASN A 283 -6.11 -33.79 38.64
C ASN A 283 -5.32 -34.30 39.84
N LYS A 284 -4.04 -33.90 39.99
CA LYS A 284 -3.23 -34.23 41.18
C LYS A 284 -3.84 -33.67 42.46
N ASP A 285 -4.28 -32.40 42.45
CA ASP A 285 -4.95 -31.77 43.59
C ASP A 285 -6.26 -32.51 43.95
N PHE A 286 -7.00 -32.98 42.94
CA PHE A 286 -8.24 -33.74 43.15
C PHE A 286 -7.98 -35.14 43.73
N GLU A 287 -6.98 -35.86 43.21
CA GLU A 287 -6.54 -37.15 43.76
C GLU A 287 -6.07 -37.01 45.21
N GLN A 288 -5.24 -36.00 45.49
CA GLN A 288 -4.78 -35.72 46.85
C GLN A 288 -5.94 -35.31 47.78
N GLY A 289 -6.88 -34.50 47.27
CA GLY A 289 -8.09 -34.12 47.99
C GLY A 289 -8.93 -35.34 48.38
N LYS A 290 -9.08 -36.31 47.46
CA LYS A 290 -9.78 -37.57 47.73
C LYS A 290 -9.10 -38.39 48.83
N VAL A 291 -7.77 -38.55 48.75
CA VAL A 291 -6.99 -39.25 49.80
C VAL A 291 -7.17 -38.58 51.16
N ASN A 292 -7.07 -37.24 51.21
CA ASN A 292 -7.23 -36.48 52.45
C ASN A 292 -8.66 -36.64 53.01
N GLN A 293 -9.68 -36.67 52.15
CA GLN A 293 -11.06 -36.88 52.55
C GLN A 293 -11.28 -38.29 53.13
N GLU A 294 -10.72 -39.33 52.50
CA GLU A 294 -10.78 -40.70 53.00
C GLU A 294 -10.09 -40.82 54.36
N GLN A 295 -8.92 -40.20 54.53
CA GLN A 295 -8.22 -40.14 55.82
C GLN A 295 -9.04 -39.42 56.90
N LEU A 296 -9.69 -38.31 56.55
CA LEU A 296 -10.53 -37.55 57.48
C LEU A 296 -11.74 -38.38 57.93
N PHE A 297 -12.40 -39.09 57.03
CA PHE A 297 -13.49 -39.99 57.38
C PHE A 297 -13.03 -41.15 58.26
N ALA A 298 -11.88 -41.77 57.94
CA ALA A 298 -11.30 -42.83 58.77
C ALA A 298 -10.99 -42.33 60.20
N HIS A 299 -10.45 -41.13 60.32
CA HIS A 299 -10.18 -40.50 61.62
C HIS A 299 -11.48 -40.22 62.40
N PHE A 300 -12.51 -39.68 61.73
CA PHE A 300 -13.82 -39.43 62.37
C PHE A 300 -14.49 -40.72 62.87
N GLU A 301 -14.50 -41.78 62.06
CA GLU A 301 -15.05 -43.08 62.50
C GLU A 301 -14.23 -43.67 63.66
N GLY A 302 -12.90 -43.51 63.66
CA GLY A 302 -12.05 -43.90 64.78
C GLY A 302 -12.38 -43.15 66.08
N GLN A 303 -12.61 -41.83 66.00
CA GLN A 303 -13.01 -41.03 67.16
C GLN A 303 -14.39 -41.42 67.68
N LYS A 304 -15.36 -41.63 66.79
CA LYS A 304 -16.71 -42.08 67.14
C LYS A 304 -16.70 -43.44 67.85
N GLN A 305 -15.89 -44.39 67.37
CA GLN A 305 -15.74 -45.69 68.02
C GLN A 305 -15.11 -45.55 69.42
N THR A 306 -14.16 -44.64 69.59
CA THR A 306 -13.53 -44.34 70.88
C THR A 306 -14.54 -43.72 71.86
N ALA A 307 -15.34 -42.76 71.41
CA ALA A 307 -16.38 -42.12 72.21
C ALA A 307 -17.44 -43.14 72.67
N LYS A 308 -17.88 -44.02 71.77
CA LYS A 308 -18.80 -45.12 72.10
C LYS A 308 -18.22 -46.09 73.14
N SER A 309 -16.95 -46.47 73.01
CA SER A 309 -16.28 -47.33 73.99
C SER A 309 -16.18 -46.67 75.38
N LEU A 310 -15.86 -45.37 75.42
CA LEU A 310 -15.87 -44.61 76.67
C LEU A 310 -17.27 -44.59 77.31
N LEU A 311 -18.31 -44.32 76.51
CA LEU A 311 -19.69 -44.35 76.97
C LEU A 311 -20.07 -45.70 77.61
N GLU A 312 -19.74 -46.81 76.95
CA GLU A 312 -20.00 -48.15 77.46
C GLU A 312 -19.22 -48.43 78.76
N GLN A 313 -17.96 -48.00 78.87
CA GLN A 313 -17.19 -48.10 80.11
C GLN A 313 -17.81 -47.28 81.24
N ILE A 314 -18.31 -46.09 80.95
CA ILE A 314 -18.97 -45.21 81.93
C ILE A 314 -20.30 -45.81 82.38
N GLU A 315 -21.10 -46.39 81.49
CA GLU A 315 -22.32 -47.12 81.86
C GLU A 315 -22.02 -48.38 82.69
N GLY A 316 -20.91 -49.06 82.40
CA GLY A 316 -20.42 -50.17 83.22
C GLY A 316 -20.00 -49.75 84.63
N LEU A 317 -19.42 -48.55 84.77
CA LEU A 317 -18.97 -48.01 86.06
C LEU A 317 -20.08 -47.29 86.86
N LEU A 318 -21.09 -46.74 86.21
CA LEU A 318 -22.24 -46.06 86.84
C LEU A 318 -23.56 -46.37 86.10
N PRO A 319 -24.21 -47.51 86.35
CA PRO A 319 -25.59 -47.73 85.92
C PRO A 319 -26.50 -46.66 86.53
N GLY A 320 -27.65 -46.36 85.90
CA GLY A 320 -28.56 -45.32 86.42
C GLY A 320 -29.05 -45.55 87.86
N ALA A 321 -28.99 -46.80 88.33
CA ALA A 321 -29.20 -47.21 89.72
C ALA A 321 -28.17 -46.60 90.71
N THR A 322 -26.96 -46.28 90.26
CA THR A 322 -25.90 -45.70 91.09
C THR A 322 -26.13 -44.22 91.39
N SER A 323 -26.69 -43.44 90.45
CA SER A 323 -27.06 -42.03 90.70
C SER A 323 -28.22 -41.93 91.70
N ALA A 324 -29.22 -42.81 91.59
CA ALA A 324 -30.28 -42.92 92.60
C ALA A 324 -29.75 -43.40 93.96
N GLY A 325 -28.82 -44.37 93.97
CA GLY A 325 -28.14 -44.84 95.18
C GLY A 325 -27.31 -43.75 95.87
N LEU A 326 -26.55 -42.96 95.09
CA LEU A 326 -25.77 -41.82 95.58
C LEU A 326 -26.67 -40.70 96.09
N ALA A 327 -27.76 -40.36 95.40
CA ALA A 327 -28.74 -39.39 95.86
C ALA A 327 -29.33 -39.81 97.22
N THR A 328 -29.69 -41.08 97.37
CA THR A 328 -30.21 -41.62 98.64
C THR A 328 -29.15 -41.58 99.75
N ALA A 329 -27.89 -41.89 99.42
CA ALA A 329 -26.79 -41.82 100.38
C ALA A 329 -26.50 -40.38 100.84
N TYR A 330 -26.50 -39.40 99.92
CA TYR A 330 -26.34 -37.98 100.25
C TYR A 330 -27.54 -37.44 101.03
N SER A 331 -28.77 -37.81 100.66
CA SER A 331 -29.98 -37.49 101.42
C SER A 331 -29.90 -37.98 102.86
N SER A 332 -29.49 -39.24 103.05
CA SER A 332 -29.31 -39.84 104.38
C SER A 332 -28.23 -39.13 105.21
N ARG A 333 -27.14 -38.65 104.56
CA ARG A 333 -26.09 -37.86 105.22
C ARG A 333 -26.55 -36.46 105.56
N ARG A 334 -27.31 -35.81 104.68
CA ARG A 334 -27.95 -34.51 104.90
C ARG A 334 -28.87 -34.55 106.10
N VAL A 335 -29.80 -35.51 106.15
CA VAL A 335 -30.74 -35.65 107.27
C VAL A 335 -30.01 -35.84 108.60
N LYS A 336 -28.97 -36.69 108.65
CA LYS A 336 -28.14 -36.85 109.86
C LYS A 336 -27.42 -35.57 110.27
N ALA A 337 -26.92 -34.79 109.32
CA ALA A 337 -26.28 -33.50 109.59
C ALA A 337 -27.30 -32.47 110.08
N GLU A 338 -28.48 -32.38 109.46
CA GLU A 338 -29.58 -31.50 109.90
C GLU A 338 -30.07 -31.85 111.31
N ASP A 339 -30.25 -33.13 111.61
CA ASP A 339 -30.67 -33.58 112.93
C ASP A 339 -29.61 -33.31 113.99
N SER A 340 -28.33 -33.50 113.65
CA SER A 340 -27.20 -33.12 114.51
C SER A 340 -27.17 -31.60 114.73
N ALA A 341 -27.38 -30.80 113.69
CA ALA A 341 -27.46 -29.34 113.79
C ALA A 341 -28.62 -28.90 114.68
N LYS A 342 -29.80 -29.53 114.57
CA LYS A 342 -30.95 -29.28 115.47
C LYS A 342 -30.64 -29.65 116.90
N LEU A 343 -29.96 -30.78 117.14
CA LEU A 343 -29.54 -31.21 118.47
C LEU A 343 -28.56 -30.19 119.09
N TYR A 344 -27.52 -29.77 118.36
CA TYR A 344 -26.58 -28.75 118.82
C TYR A 344 -27.25 -27.40 119.01
N SER A 345 -28.24 -27.05 118.19
CA SER A 345 -29.04 -25.83 118.38
C SER A 345 -29.79 -25.87 119.71
N LYS A 346 -30.45 -26.99 120.04
CA LYS A 346 -31.13 -27.18 121.33
C LYS A 346 -30.14 -27.12 122.50
N ALA A 347 -28.99 -27.79 122.37
CA ALA A 347 -27.93 -27.76 123.38
C ALA A 347 -27.35 -26.36 123.60
N PHE A 348 -27.21 -25.55 122.54
CA PHE A 348 -26.79 -24.17 122.62
C PHE A 348 -27.78 -23.31 123.41
N PHE A 349 -29.08 -23.40 123.09
CA PHE A 349 -30.11 -22.67 123.84
C PHE A 349 -30.20 -23.13 125.29
N LEU A 350 -30.08 -24.43 125.56
CA LEU A 350 -30.03 -24.95 126.92
C LEU A 350 -28.81 -24.43 127.67
N GLY A 351 -27.63 -24.41 127.04
CA GLY A 351 -26.42 -23.84 127.61
C GLY A 351 -26.59 -22.35 127.94
N LEU A 352 -27.25 -21.59 127.08
CA LEU A 352 -27.55 -20.18 127.32
C LEU A 352 -28.51 -19.98 128.50
N VAL A 353 -29.55 -20.81 128.62
CA VAL A 353 -30.45 -20.81 129.79
C VAL A 353 -29.68 -21.14 131.07
N VAL A 354 -28.83 -22.17 131.05
CA VAL A 354 -27.98 -22.54 132.19
C VAL A 354 -27.04 -21.40 132.57
N LEU A 355 -26.43 -20.72 131.59
CA LEU A 355 -25.58 -19.56 131.85
C LEU A 355 -26.33 -18.40 132.50
N VAL A 356 -27.56 -18.12 132.05
CA VAL A 356 -28.43 -17.10 132.66
C VAL A 356 -28.78 -17.48 134.11
N VAL A 357 -29.11 -18.74 134.36
CA VAL A 357 -29.40 -19.24 135.72
C VAL A 357 -28.16 -19.16 136.62
N LEU A 358 -26.97 -19.54 136.13
CA LEU A 358 -25.72 -19.38 136.87
C LEU A 358 -25.44 -17.91 137.18
N ALA A 359 -25.60 -17.02 136.21
CA ALA A 359 -25.42 -15.58 136.40
C ALA A 359 -26.36 -15.05 137.50
N ALA A 360 -27.64 -15.42 137.47
CA ALA A 360 -28.60 -15.06 138.51
C ALA A 360 -28.21 -15.63 139.90
N ALA A 361 -27.74 -16.88 139.95
CA ALA A 361 -27.26 -17.52 141.18
C ALA A 361 -26.01 -16.83 141.75
N THR A 362 -25.13 -16.27 140.92
CA THR A 362 -23.93 -15.56 141.40
C THR A 362 -24.27 -14.28 142.18
N VAL A 363 -25.36 -13.61 141.81
CA VAL A 363 -25.83 -12.35 142.39
C VAL A 363 -26.68 -12.56 143.64
N THR A 364 -27.15 -13.79 143.88
CA THR A 364 -28.07 -14.13 144.97
C THR A 364 -27.32 -14.50 146.23
N GLN A 365 -27.64 -13.84 147.35
CA GLN A 365 -26.95 -14.04 148.64
C GLN A 365 -27.69 -15.04 149.54
N THR A 366 -29.00 -14.85 149.68
CA THR A 366 -29.92 -15.78 150.36
C THR A 366 -31.22 -15.80 149.57
N ILE A 367 -31.72 -16.99 149.26
CA ILE A 367 -33.04 -17.17 148.67
C ILE A 367 -33.87 -18.04 149.60
N SER A 368 -34.93 -17.46 150.18
CA SER A 368 -35.92 -18.21 150.92
C SER A 368 -37.21 -18.22 150.12
N LEU A 369 -37.72 -19.41 149.79
CA LEU A 369 -38.92 -19.55 148.96
C LEU A 369 -40.21 -19.27 149.73
N TRP A 370 -40.20 -19.31 151.07
CA TRP A 370 -41.40 -19.02 151.85
C TRP A 370 -41.12 -18.55 153.29
N PRO A 371 -41.53 -17.32 153.68
CA PRO A 371 -42.03 -16.25 152.81
C PRO A 371 -40.97 -15.83 151.77
N PHE A 372 -41.38 -15.52 150.53
CA PHE A 372 -40.44 -15.22 149.44
C PHE A 372 -39.64 -13.96 149.76
N TYR A 373 -38.36 -14.17 150.10
CA TYR A 373 -37.39 -13.10 150.32
C TYR A 373 -36.17 -13.43 149.47
N TRP A 374 -35.92 -12.56 148.50
CA TRP A 374 -34.74 -12.61 147.65
C TRP A 374 -33.84 -11.44 148.02
N ASP A 375 -32.80 -11.74 148.80
CA ASP A 375 -31.78 -10.74 149.12
C ASP A 375 -30.67 -10.82 148.07
N VAL A 376 -30.52 -9.72 147.35
CA VAL A 376 -29.45 -9.53 146.38
C VAL A 376 -28.25 -8.97 147.12
N ILE A 377 -27.06 -9.46 146.77
CA ILE A 377 -25.81 -9.01 147.40
C ILE A 377 -25.76 -7.48 147.36
N LYS A 378 -25.80 -6.83 148.54
CA LYS A 378 -25.45 -5.42 148.67
C LYS A 378 -23.96 -5.28 148.40
N ILE A 379 -23.62 -4.68 147.26
CA ILE A 379 -22.24 -4.49 146.82
C ILE A 379 -21.69 -3.29 147.60
N GLU A 380 -21.03 -3.55 148.73
CA GLU A 380 -20.41 -2.50 149.55
C GLU A 380 -19.04 -2.07 149.02
N SER A 381 -18.38 -2.90 148.19
CA SER A 381 -17.24 -2.47 147.37
C SER A 381 -17.09 -3.28 146.07
N ALA A 382 -16.55 -2.64 145.02
CA ALA A 382 -16.25 -3.31 143.74
C ALA A 382 -15.24 -4.46 143.88
N LYS A 383 -14.35 -4.38 144.87
CA LYS A 383 -13.35 -5.41 145.16
C LYS A 383 -14.00 -6.70 145.70
N GLU A 384 -14.97 -6.59 146.60
CA GLU A 384 -15.70 -7.76 147.11
C GLU A 384 -16.53 -8.46 146.03
N TYR A 385 -17.09 -7.70 145.09
CA TYR A 385 -17.82 -8.25 143.95
C TYR A 385 -16.87 -9.00 143.00
N LEU A 386 -15.70 -8.43 142.72
CA LEU A 386 -14.67 -9.07 141.90
C LEU A 386 -14.15 -10.36 142.56
N ASP A 387 -13.83 -10.35 143.85
CA ASP A 387 -13.36 -11.56 144.56
C ASP A 387 -14.42 -12.68 144.52
N LYS A 388 -15.70 -12.32 144.68
CA LYS A 388 -16.83 -13.27 144.61
C LYS A 388 -17.07 -13.83 143.20
N ILE A 389 -16.84 -13.04 142.14
CA ILE A 389 -16.93 -13.51 140.75
C ILE A 389 -15.72 -14.36 140.37
N VAL A 390 -14.50 -13.93 140.73
CA VAL A 390 -13.26 -14.65 140.41
C VAL A 390 -13.29 -16.05 141.03
N PHE A 391 -13.79 -16.20 142.26
CA PHE A 391 -13.97 -17.52 142.88
C PHE A 391 -14.98 -18.42 142.15
N LYS A 392 -15.91 -17.83 141.38
CA LYS A 392 -16.94 -18.54 140.60
C LYS A 392 -16.57 -18.71 139.12
N LEU A 393 -15.48 -18.12 138.64
CA LEU A 393 -14.98 -18.29 137.28
C LEU A 393 -14.74 -19.77 136.89
N PRO A 394 -14.19 -20.64 137.76
CA PRO A 394 -14.05 -22.07 137.45
C PRO A 394 -15.39 -22.77 137.14
N LEU A 395 -16.53 -22.20 137.57
CA LEU A 395 -17.87 -22.71 137.28
C LEU A 395 -18.43 -22.17 135.95
N VAL A 396 -18.19 -20.89 135.64
CA VAL A 396 -18.74 -20.23 134.44
C VAL A 396 -17.93 -20.52 133.17
N ILE A 397 -16.60 -20.59 133.29
CA ILE A 397 -15.69 -20.82 132.14
C ILE A 397 -16.02 -22.13 131.40
N PRO A 398 -16.22 -23.28 132.07
CA PRO A 398 -16.59 -24.52 131.38
C PRO A 398 -17.92 -24.43 130.63
N VAL A 399 -18.90 -23.70 131.18
CA VAL A 399 -20.20 -23.49 130.53
C VAL A 399 -20.06 -22.62 129.29
N LEU A 400 -19.30 -21.51 129.37
CA LEU A 400 -19.00 -20.66 128.23
C LEU A 400 -18.25 -21.43 127.13
N TRP A 401 -17.23 -22.21 127.50
CA TRP A 401 -16.51 -23.05 126.55
C TRP A 401 -17.42 -24.10 125.89
N ALA A 402 -18.32 -24.74 126.66
CA ALA A 402 -19.32 -25.65 126.12
C ALA A 402 -20.27 -24.96 125.13
N ILE A 403 -20.75 -23.75 125.42
CA ILE A 403 -21.60 -22.97 124.52
C ILE A 403 -20.86 -22.64 123.21
N LEU A 404 -19.61 -22.18 123.30
CA LEU A 404 -18.81 -21.84 122.12
C LEU A 404 -18.52 -23.06 121.24
N THR A 405 -18.15 -24.19 121.86
CA THR A 405 -17.89 -25.45 121.14
C THR A 405 -19.15 -26.02 120.49
N VAL A 406 -20.29 -26.00 121.18
CA VAL A 406 -21.58 -26.43 120.62
C VAL A 406 -22.03 -25.53 119.48
N SER A 407 -21.84 -24.21 119.60
CA SER A 407 -22.18 -23.27 118.53
C SER A 407 -21.31 -23.49 117.29
N LYS A 408 -20.00 -23.73 117.45
CA LYS A 408 -19.12 -24.08 116.32
C LYS A 408 -19.59 -25.38 115.65
N ARG A 409 -19.86 -26.43 116.43
CA ARG A 409 -20.37 -27.71 115.91
C ARG A 409 -21.71 -27.56 115.20
N ARG A 410 -22.58 -26.66 115.67
CA ARG A 410 -23.84 -26.33 114.99
C ARG A 410 -23.59 -25.78 113.59
N SER A 411 -22.73 -24.76 113.46
CA SER A 411 -22.38 -24.12 112.18
C SER A 411 -21.77 -25.13 111.20
N GLU A 412 -20.83 -25.97 111.68
CA GLU A 412 -20.21 -27.06 110.91
C GLU A 412 -21.24 -28.04 110.35
N MET A 413 -22.23 -28.44 111.17
CA MET A 413 -23.27 -29.40 110.75
C MET A 413 -24.28 -28.78 109.77
N GLN A 414 -24.62 -27.49 109.91
CA GLN A 414 -25.49 -26.80 108.95
C GLN A 414 -24.82 -26.72 107.57
N ARG A 415 -23.53 -26.37 107.54
CA ARG A 415 -22.77 -26.33 106.29
C ARG A 415 -22.65 -27.70 105.64
N LEU A 416 -22.38 -28.74 106.42
CA LEU A 416 -22.39 -30.12 105.91
C LEU A 416 -23.75 -30.49 105.30
N ALA A 417 -24.85 -30.09 105.93
CA ALA A 417 -26.19 -30.35 105.39
C ALA A 417 -26.41 -29.68 104.03
N GLU A 418 -26.01 -28.41 103.87
CA GLU A 418 -26.11 -27.67 102.60
C GLU A 418 -25.26 -28.31 101.49
N GLU A 419 -24.02 -28.71 101.80
CA GLU A 419 -23.12 -29.39 100.86
C GLU A 419 -23.71 -30.74 100.40
N TYR A 420 -24.27 -31.53 101.34
CA TYR A 420 -24.94 -32.78 100.97
C TYR A 420 -26.25 -32.54 100.20
N ALA A 421 -26.98 -31.46 100.46
CA ALA A 421 -28.16 -31.08 99.69
C ALA A 421 -27.80 -30.77 98.23
N HIS A 422 -26.72 -30.01 98.02
CA HIS A 422 -26.21 -29.72 96.68
C HIS A 422 -25.79 -31.00 95.95
N LYS A 423 -25.08 -31.90 96.63
CA LYS A 423 -24.66 -33.20 96.07
C LYS A 423 -25.85 -34.13 95.78
N GLU A 424 -26.87 -34.13 96.63
CA GLU A 424 -28.13 -34.87 96.42
C GLU A 424 -28.84 -34.36 95.16
N ALA A 425 -29.02 -33.04 95.01
CA ALA A 425 -29.68 -32.44 93.84
C ALA A 425 -28.93 -32.72 92.53
N LEU A 426 -27.60 -32.64 92.57
CA LEU A 426 -26.74 -32.96 91.43
C LEU A 426 -26.86 -34.45 91.04
N ALA A 427 -26.88 -35.36 92.02
CA ALA A 427 -27.06 -36.79 91.78
C ALA A 427 -28.46 -37.13 91.23
N GLN A 428 -29.52 -36.46 91.70
CA GLN A 428 -30.89 -36.66 91.21
C GLN A 428 -31.11 -36.14 89.78
N SER A 429 -30.51 -35.00 89.44
CA SER A 429 -30.68 -34.36 88.13
C SER A 429 -29.91 -35.03 86.99
N TYR A 430 -28.92 -35.87 87.30
CA TYR A 430 -28.08 -36.55 86.31
C TYR A 430 -28.88 -37.33 85.25
N GLN A 431 -29.88 -38.11 85.66
CA GLN A 431 -30.71 -38.88 84.71
C GLN A 431 -31.50 -37.97 83.76
N GLY A 432 -31.99 -36.83 84.27
CA GLY A 432 -32.70 -35.85 83.47
C GLY A 432 -31.81 -35.20 82.42
N PHE A 433 -30.61 -34.76 82.81
CA PHE A 433 -29.65 -34.19 81.86
C PHE A 433 -29.14 -35.21 80.85
N LYS A 434 -28.86 -36.46 81.27
CA LYS A 434 -28.48 -37.54 80.36
C LYS A 434 -29.56 -37.76 79.28
N LYS A 435 -30.83 -37.83 79.69
CA LYS A 435 -31.95 -38.03 78.75
C LYS A 435 -32.05 -36.88 77.74
N GLN A 436 -31.94 -35.63 78.20
CA GLN A 436 -32.00 -34.45 77.32
C GLN A 436 -30.84 -34.42 76.31
N VAL A 437 -29.62 -34.74 76.74
CA VAL A 437 -28.45 -34.81 75.85
C VAL A 437 -28.61 -35.92 74.81
N VAL A 438 -29.15 -37.08 75.18
CA VAL A 438 -29.38 -38.18 74.22
C VAL A 438 -30.50 -37.84 73.22
N GLU A 439 -31.56 -37.12 73.64
CA GLU A 439 -32.68 -36.73 72.77
C GLU A 439 -32.32 -35.62 71.75
N LEU A 440 -31.25 -34.84 71.98
CA LEU A 440 -30.80 -33.77 71.10
C LEU A 440 -30.19 -34.27 69.78
N GLY A 441 -29.77 -35.53 69.72
CA GLY A 441 -29.58 -36.30 68.48
C GLY A 441 -28.53 -35.77 67.49
N LYS A 442 -27.63 -34.87 67.89
CA LYS A 442 -26.59 -34.31 67.00
C LYS A 442 -25.22 -34.30 67.67
N GLY A 443 -24.44 -35.36 67.45
CA GLY A 443 -23.00 -35.37 67.79
C GLY A 443 -22.71 -35.22 69.29
N ASP A 444 -23.60 -35.75 70.13
CA ASP A 444 -23.70 -35.47 71.57
C ASP A 444 -22.66 -36.16 72.45
N ASP A 445 -21.69 -36.88 71.88
CA ASP A 445 -20.63 -37.52 72.67
C ASP A 445 -19.78 -36.48 73.44
N VAL A 446 -19.55 -35.29 72.86
CA VAL A 446 -18.81 -34.22 73.51
C VAL A 446 -19.60 -33.59 74.67
N LEU A 447 -20.89 -33.36 74.48
CA LEU A 447 -21.78 -32.81 75.52
C LEU A 447 -21.93 -33.80 76.67
N LEU A 448 -22.02 -35.09 76.37
CA LEU A 448 -22.13 -36.14 77.35
C LEU A 448 -20.81 -36.38 78.11
N GLN A 449 -19.66 -36.24 77.44
CA GLN A 449 -18.35 -36.19 78.08
C GLN A 449 -18.21 -35.00 79.04
N SER A 450 -18.62 -33.81 78.61
CA SER A 450 -18.59 -32.60 79.45
C SER A 450 -19.49 -32.74 80.68
N LEU A 451 -20.71 -33.25 80.49
CA LEU A 451 -21.64 -33.55 81.60
C LEU A 451 -21.00 -34.50 82.62
N LEU A 452 -20.33 -35.56 82.14
CA LEU A 452 -19.66 -36.51 83.02
C LEU A 452 -18.47 -35.88 83.75
N GLU A 453 -17.66 -35.07 83.07
CA GLU A 453 -16.52 -34.39 83.68
C GLU A 453 -16.96 -33.47 84.83
N VAL A 454 -18.05 -32.70 84.63
CA VAL A 454 -18.62 -31.83 85.65
C VAL A 454 -19.12 -32.64 86.85
N MET A 455 -19.80 -33.77 86.61
CA MET A 455 -20.28 -34.66 87.67
C MET A 455 -19.14 -35.30 88.45
N LEU A 456 -18.10 -35.79 87.76
CA LEU A 456 -16.92 -36.38 88.39
C LEU A 456 -16.18 -35.36 89.25
N LYS A 457 -16.00 -34.12 88.77
CA LYS A 457 -15.44 -33.03 89.58
C LYS A 457 -16.27 -32.77 90.83
N ALA A 458 -17.59 -32.69 90.71
CA ALA A 458 -18.47 -32.44 91.85
C ALA A 458 -18.48 -33.58 92.90
N ILE A 459 -18.39 -34.84 92.46
CA ILE A 459 -18.31 -36.01 93.36
C ILE A 459 -16.93 -36.10 94.02
N SER A 460 -15.86 -35.79 93.28
CA SER A 460 -14.47 -35.86 93.75
C SER A 460 -14.14 -34.84 94.84
N ASN A 461 -14.85 -33.71 94.89
CA ASN A 461 -14.66 -32.69 95.91
C ASN A 461 -15.16 -33.17 97.30
N ASN A 462 -14.26 -33.31 98.27
CA ASN A 462 -14.58 -33.85 99.59
C ASN A 462 -15.30 -32.81 100.47
N ALA A 463 -16.46 -33.15 101.03
CA ALA A 463 -17.22 -32.25 101.92
C ALA A 463 -16.46 -31.91 103.23
N ALA A 464 -15.42 -32.66 103.58
CA ALA A 464 -14.51 -32.32 104.68
C ALA A 464 -13.59 -31.12 104.35
N GLN A 465 -13.24 -30.91 103.08
CA GLN A 465 -12.38 -29.79 102.69
C GLN A 465 -13.09 -28.44 102.81
N THR A 466 -14.42 -28.42 102.71
CA THR A 466 -15.19 -27.19 102.93
C THR A 466 -15.18 -26.82 104.42
N LEU A 467 -15.19 -27.79 105.35
CA LEU A 467 -15.04 -27.55 106.79
C LEU A 467 -13.68 -26.96 107.19
N GLU A 468 -12.58 -27.34 106.53
CA GLU A 468 -11.21 -26.90 106.87
C GLU A 468 -10.87 -25.47 106.38
N GLY A 469 -11.78 -24.82 105.66
CA GLY A 469 -11.58 -23.45 105.18
C GLY A 469 -11.54 -22.43 106.32
N LYS A 470 -10.45 -21.65 106.38
CA LYS A 470 -10.29 -20.42 107.18
C LYS A 470 -11.39 -19.39 106.86
N HIS A 471 -12.59 -19.60 107.39
CA HIS A 471 -13.61 -18.58 107.48
C HIS A 471 -13.79 -18.27 108.96
N GLY A 472 -13.17 -17.16 109.36
CA GLY A 472 -13.19 -16.64 110.71
C GLY A 472 -14.59 -16.20 111.11
N GLU A 473 -15.42 -17.12 111.54
CA GLU A 473 -16.34 -16.80 112.63
C GLU A 473 -15.50 -16.79 113.92
N LYS A 474 -14.70 -15.74 114.09
CA LYS A 474 -14.33 -15.33 115.44
C LYS A 474 -15.66 -15.00 116.11
N MET A 475 -16.06 -15.83 117.06
CA MET A 475 -17.21 -15.52 117.90
C MET A 475 -17.04 -14.08 118.40
N PRO A 476 -18.04 -13.18 118.27
CA PRO A 476 -17.91 -11.79 118.71
C PRO A 476 -17.43 -11.69 120.17
N VAL A 477 -17.77 -12.70 120.98
CA VAL A 477 -17.30 -12.85 122.37
C VAL A 477 -15.79 -13.10 122.47
N LEU A 478 -15.19 -13.86 121.54
CA LEU A 478 -13.74 -14.08 121.49
C LEU A 478 -12.99 -12.81 121.09
N GLU A 479 -13.54 -11.96 120.22
CA GLU A 479 -12.97 -10.63 119.94
C GLU A 479 -13.04 -9.72 121.16
N VAL A 480 -14.19 -9.67 121.85
CA VAL A 480 -14.35 -8.86 123.07
C VAL A 480 -13.43 -9.37 124.19
N ILE A 481 -13.23 -10.69 124.33
CA ILE A 481 -12.29 -11.26 125.30
C ILE A 481 -10.84 -10.99 124.88
N GLU A 482 -10.47 -11.15 123.60
CA GLU A 482 -9.11 -10.82 123.10
C GLU A 482 -8.80 -9.34 123.29
N GLU A 483 -9.77 -8.46 123.04
CA GLU A 483 -9.64 -7.02 123.18
C GLU A 483 -9.59 -6.59 124.65
N ALA A 484 -10.39 -7.21 125.53
CA ALA A 484 -10.34 -6.99 126.98
C ALA A 484 -9.03 -7.50 127.60
N VAL A 485 -8.53 -8.67 127.18
CA VAL A 485 -7.25 -9.24 127.61
C VAL A 485 -6.08 -8.39 127.10
N LYS A 486 -6.12 -7.91 125.84
CA LYS A 486 -5.12 -6.94 125.32
C LYS A 486 -5.11 -5.65 126.13
N LYS A 487 -6.28 -5.14 126.55
CA LYS A 487 -6.39 -3.93 127.37
C LYS A 487 -5.90 -4.12 128.81
N ALA A 488 -6.04 -5.32 129.36
CA ALA A 488 -5.63 -5.65 130.74
C ALA A 488 -4.13 -6.00 130.85
N VAL A 489 -3.50 -6.50 129.79
CA VAL A 489 -2.06 -6.88 129.75
C VAL A 489 -1.19 -5.75 129.17
N GLY A 490 -1.81 -4.69 128.63
CA GLY A 490 -1.15 -3.56 127.97
C GLY A 490 -1.03 -2.28 128.80
N ASN A 491 -0.77 -2.35 130.10
CA ASN A 491 -0.29 -1.24 130.94
C ASN A 491 0.86 -1.67 131.83
#